data_AF-A0A5B8THD8-F1
#
_entry.id   AF-A0A5B8THD8-F1
#
_cell.length_a   1.000
_cell.length_b   1.000
_cell.length_c   1.000
_cell.angle_alpha   90.00
_cell.angle_beta   90.00
_cell.angle_gamma   90.00
#
_symmetry.space_group_name_H-M   'P 1'
#
loop_
_entity.id
_entity.type
_entity.pdbx_description
1 polymer ?
#
loop_
_entity_poly.entity_id
_entity_poly.type
_entity_poly.pdbx_seq_one_letter_code
_entity_poly.pdbx_strand_id
1 'polypeptide(L)'
;MHPFTVNTENKAMVLDNISYLLNSFLKNTNFEYVLFVWVIHQPEIAQDILQRLETADFKLISITLTATPEKLRANIQQDVAAGKRELAAIEPSIARLPLYDQQATIKLDTTELTVPAAVTKMIQIINKASDLD
;
A
#
# COMPACT_ATOMS: atom_id res chain seq x y z
N MET A 1 -6.66 19.16 10.97
CA MET A 1 -5.40 19.90 11.17
C MET A 1 -4.86 20.29 9.81
N HIS A 2 -4.62 21.58 9.54
CA HIS A 2 -3.96 22.02 8.30
C HIS A 2 -2.94 23.12 8.63
N PRO A 3 -1.63 22.88 8.39
CA PRO A 3 -1.02 21.64 7.92
C PRO A 3 -1.06 20.51 8.97
N PHE A 4 -0.85 19.28 8.52
CA PHE A 4 -0.63 18.15 9.42
C PHE A 4 0.73 18.30 10.11
N THR A 5 0.75 18.21 11.44
CA THR A 5 2.00 18.25 12.22
C THR A 5 2.48 16.82 12.47
N VAL A 6 3.65 16.47 11.94
CA VAL A 6 4.23 15.14 12.11
C VAL A 6 4.87 15.03 13.49
N ASN A 7 4.12 14.53 14.48
CA ASN A 7 4.59 14.25 15.84
C ASN A 7 4.06 12.89 16.33
N THR A 8 4.52 12.43 17.50
CA THR A 8 4.14 11.11 18.06
C THR A 8 2.64 11.00 18.31
N GLU A 9 2.02 12.04 18.88
CA GLU A 9 0.59 12.07 19.19
C GLU A 9 -0.28 11.93 17.93
N ASN A 10 0.01 12.73 16.90
CA ASN A 10 -0.75 12.71 15.65
C ASN A 10 -0.51 11.42 14.85
N LYS A 11 0.69 10.82 14.93
CA LYS A 11 0.95 9.51 14.35
C LYS A 11 0.13 8.42 15.05
N ALA A 12 0.12 8.42 16.39
CA ALA A 12 -0.66 7.47 17.17
C ALA A 12 -2.16 7.60 16.85
N MET A 13 -2.71 8.82 16.85
CA MET A 13 -4.10 9.07 16.46
C MET A 13 -4.42 8.55 15.06
N VAL A 14 -3.54 8.75 14.07
CA VAL A 14 -3.75 8.24 12.70
C VAL A 14 -3.74 6.71 12.66
N LEU A 15 -2.79 6.07 13.35
CA LEU A 15 -2.70 4.61 13.43
C LEU A 15 -3.93 4.02 14.13
N ASP A 16 -4.36 4.59 15.24
CA ASP A 16 -5.53 4.12 15.98
C ASP A 16 -6.80 4.23 15.14
N ASN A 17 -6.98 5.35 14.43
CA ASN A 17 -8.13 5.55 13.56
C ASN A 17 -8.15 4.55 12.38
N ILE A 18 -7.01 4.29 11.76
CA ILE A 18 -6.95 3.37 10.61
C ILE A 18 -7.17 1.93 11.06
N SER A 19 -6.60 1.53 12.20
CA SER A 19 -6.80 0.20 12.77
C SER A 19 -8.24 -0.02 13.21
N TYR A 20 -8.87 0.97 13.83
CA TYR A 20 -10.30 0.90 14.17
C TYR A 20 -11.16 0.65 12.93
N LEU A 21 -10.94 1.43 11.87
CA LEU A 21 -11.71 1.32 10.63
C LEU A 21 -11.51 -0.04 9.95
N LEU A 22 -10.26 -0.50 9.84
CA LEU A 22 -9.95 -1.81 9.26
C LEU A 22 -10.56 -2.95 10.07
N ASN A 23 -10.45 -2.93 11.40
CA ASN A 23 -11.08 -3.92 12.26
C ASN A 23 -12.61 -3.93 12.13
N SER A 24 -13.24 -2.77 11.91
CA SER A 24 -14.69 -2.72 11.67
C SER A 24 -15.09 -3.47 10.40
N PHE A 25 -14.25 -3.48 9.36
CA PHE A 25 -14.50 -4.27 8.15
C PHE A 25 -14.22 -5.75 8.38
N LEU A 26 -13.09 -6.07 9.03
CA LEU A 26 -12.69 -7.46 9.32
C LEU A 26 -13.68 -8.18 10.25
N LYS A 27 -14.37 -7.47 11.15
CA LYS A 27 -15.39 -8.05 12.05
C LYS A 27 -16.74 -8.28 11.37
N ASN A 28 -16.96 -7.68 10.21
CA ASN A 28 -18.24 -7.77 9.52
C ASN A 28 -18.21 -8.94 8.54
N THR A 29 -18.92 -10.01 8.90
CA THR A 29 -18.96 -11.28 8.17
C THR A 29 -19.55 -11.20 6.76
N ASN A 30 -20.14 -10.06 6.37
CA ASN A 30 -20.62 -9.84 5.00
C ASN A 30 -19.51 -9.41 4.04
N PHE A 31 -18.29 -9.11 4.53
CA PHE A 31 -17.15 -8.81 3.67
C PHE A 31 -16.31 -10.07 3.42
N GLU A 32 -16.12 -10.39 2.14
CA GLU A 32 -15.20 -11.45 1.73
C GLU A 32 -13.78 -10.94 1.50
N TYR A 33 -13.63 -9.67 1.11
CA TYR A 33 -12.35 -9.04 0.80
C TYR A 33 -12.26 -7.62 1.37
N VAL A 34 -11.12 -7.29 1.97
CA VAL A 34 -10.77 -5.94 2.40
C VAL A 34 -9.49 -5.52 1.67
N LEU A 35 -9.61 -4.55 0.77
CA LEU A 35 -8.49 -3.99 0.01
C LEU A 35 -7.99 -2.72 0.70
N PHE A 36 -6.79 -2.79 1.27
CA PHE A 36 -6.14 -1.66 1.91
C PHE A 36 -4.93 -1.21 1.08
N VAL A 37 -4.97 0.02 0.56
CA VAL A 37 -3.91 0.59 -0.29
C VAL A 37 -3.36 1.85 0.36
N TRP A 38 -2.07 1.86 0.66
CA TRP A 38 -1.39 3.01 1.23
C TRP A 38 0.10 3.06 0.85
N VAL A 39 0.70 4.24 0.93
CA VAL A 39 2.14 4.44 0.69
C VAL A 39 2.87 4.21 2.00
N ILE A 40 3.21 2.95 2.27
CA ILE A 40 3.93 2.53 3.48
C ILE A 40 5.35 2.16 3.08
N HIS A 41 6.29 3.10 3.26
CA HIS A 41 7.69 2.93 2.84
C HIS A 41 8.60 2.43 3.97
N GLN A 42 8.13 2.38 5.21
CA GLN A 42 8.87 1.89 6.37
C GLN A 42 8.21 0.60 6.89
N PRO A 43 8.95 -0.51 7.06
CA PRO A 43 8.41 -1.77 7.58
C PRO A 43 7.70 -1.61 8.93
N GLU A 44 8.20 -0.73 9.80
CA GLU A 44 7.68 -0.50 11.14
C GLU A 44 6.24 0.02 11.11
N ILE A 45 5.91 0.86 10.13
CA ILE A 45 4.55 1.40 9.96
C ILE A 45 3.58 0.27 9.58
N ALA A 46 3.98 -0.62 8.67
CA ALA A 46 3.15 -1.77 8.31
C ALA A 46 2.97 -2.71 9.50
N GLN A 47 4.06 -3.01 10.21
CA GLN A 47 4.05 -3.86 11.39
C GLN A 47 3.14 -3.30 12.49
N ASP A 48 3.19 -1.99 12.74
CA ASP A 48 2.33 -1.30 13.69
C ASP A 48 0.85 -1.48 13.34
N ILE A 49 0.48 -1.26 12.08
CA ILE A 49 -0.90 -1.43 11.64
C ILE A 49 -1.32 -2.88 11.85
N LEU A 50 -0.54 -3.84 11.34
CA LEU A 50 -0.87 -5.27 11.36
C LEU A 50 -1.02 -5.82 12.78
N GLN A 51 -0.19 -5.38 13.74
CA GLN A 51 -0.30 -5.80 15.15
C GLN A 51 -1.61 -5.36 15.81
N ARG A 52 -2.24 -4.30 15.30
CA ARG A 52 -3.51 -3.78 15.79
C ARG A 52 -4.72 -4.41 15.09
N LEU A 53 -4.51 -5.23 14.06
CA LEU A 53 -5.60 -5.86 13.29
C LEU A 53 -5.99 -7.23 13.83
N GLU A 54 -7.29 -7.47 13.91
CA GLU A 54 -7.88 -8.77 14.25
C GLU A 54 -8.07 -9.57 12.96
N THR A 55 -7.02 -10.27 12.50
CA THR A 55 -7.01 -10.99 11.22
C THR A 55 -7.28 -12.50 11.36
N ALA A 56 -7.85 -12.96 12.48
CA ALA A 56 -8.01 -14.40 12.73
C ALA A 56 -8.85 -15.11 11.65
N ASP A 57 -9.88 -14.42 11.14
CA ASP A 57 -10.78 -14.95 10.11
C ASP A 57 -10.38 -14.55 8.68
N PHE A 58 -9.27 -13.82 8.52
CA PHE A 58 -8.83 -13.28 7.23
C PHE A 58 -7.40 -13.67 6.89
N LYS A 59 -7.21 -14.12 5.65
CA LYS A 59 -5.87 -14.32 5.10
C LYS A 59 -5.23 -12.99 4.74
N LEU A 60 -4.13 -12.65 5.42
CA LEU A 60 -3.35 -11.46 5.09
C LEU A 60 -2.48 -11.72 3.86
N ILE A 61 -2.65 -10.89 2.82
CA ILE A 61 -1.81 -10.90 1.63
C ILE A 61 -1.27 -9.49 1.41
N SER A 62 0.05 -9.32 1.56
CA SER A 62 0.71 -8.03 1.37
C SER A 62 1.46 -8.01 0.03
N ILE A 63 1.13 -7.05 -0.82
CA ILE A 63 1.69 -6.91 -2.17
C ILE A 63 2.29 -5.50 -2.30
N THR A 64 3.56 -5.44 -2.68
CA THR A 64 4.20 -4.19 -3.08
C THR A 64 4.11 -4.04 -4.59
N LEU A 65 3.50 -2.95 -5.05
CA LEU A 65 3.61 -2.51 -6.43
C LEU A 65 4.89 -1.69 -6.59
N THR A 66 5.78 -2.16 -7.46
CA THR A 66 7.02 -1.45 -7.78
C THR A 66 7.07 -1.13 -9.28
N ALA A 67 7.98 -0.25 -9.65
CA ALA A 67 8.29 0.10 -11.03
C ALA A 67 9.73 0.61 -11.11
N THR A 68 10.31 0.63 -12.31
CA THR A 68 11.59 1.28 -12.53
C THR A 68 11.50 2.79 -12.19
N PRO A 69 12.62 3.42 -11.75
CA PRO A 69 12.67 4.87 -11.53
C PRO A 69 12.17 5.68 -12.72
N GLU A 70 12.49 5.24 -13.94
CA GLU A 70 12.11 5.90 -15.20
C GLU A 70 10.60 5.85 -15.40
N LYS A 71 9.99 4.68 -15.21
CA LYS A 71 8.54 4.53 -15.33
C LYS A 71 7.80 5.31 -14.25
N LEU A 72 8.27 5.24 -13.01
CA LEU A 72 7.67 5.99 -11.91
C LEU A 72 7.73 7.50 -12.15
N ARG A 73 8.87 8.01 -12.63
CA ARG A 73 9.02 9.41 -13.04
C ARG A 73 8.03 9.79 -14.13
N ALA A 74 7.93 8.99 -15.20
CA ALA A 74 7.02 9.25 -16.31
C ALA A 74 5.55 9.28 -15.86
N ASN A 75 5.13 8.32 -15.03
CA ASN A 75 3.77 8.28 -14.48
C ASN A 75 3.46 9.53 -13.64
N ILE A 76 4.39 9.96 -12.78
CA ILE A 76 4.21 11.17 -11.98
C ILE A 76 4.18 12.42 -12.87
N GLN A 77 5.00 12.50 -13.91
CA GLN A 77 4.98 13.62 -14.86
C GLN A 77 3.63 13.71 -15.58
N GLN A 78 3.01 12.59 -15.93
CA GLN A 78 1.65 12.57 -16.48
C GLN A 78 0.62 13.08 -15.46
N ASP A 79 0.73 12.67 -14.19
CA ASP A 79 -0.15 13.18 -13.12
C ASP A 79 0.03 14.68 -12.90
N VAL A 80 1.27 15.20 -13.00
CA VAL A 80 1.58 16.63 -12.90
C VAL A 80 0.95 17.39 -14.07
N ALA A 81 1.11 16.89 -15.30
CA ALA A 81 0.47 17.47 -16.48
C ALA A 81 -1.06 17.48 -16.38
N ALA A 82 -1.64 16.52 -15.66
CA ALA A 82 -3.07 16.44 -15.37
C ALA A 82 -3.51 17.23 -14.11
N GLY A 83 -2.62 17.97 -13.44
CA GLY A 83 -2.92 18.76 -12.25
C GLY A 83 -3.23 17.93 -10.99
N LYS A 84 -2.89 16.65 -10.96
CA LYS A 84 -3.16 15.74 -9.84
C LYS A 84 -2.05 15.72 -8.79
N ARG A 85 -0.86 16.19 -9.15
CA ARG A 85 0.33 16.14 -8.30
C ARG A 85 1.28 17.28 -8.62
N GLU A 86 2.10 17.64 -7.63
CA GLU A 86 3.19 18.59 -7.79
C GLU A 86 4.47 17.91 -8.30
N LEU A 87 5.26 18.63 -9.09
CA LEU A 87 6.55 18.16 -9.62
C LEU A 87 7.50 17.71 -8.48
N ALA A 88 7.42 18.39 -7.33
CA ALA A 88 8.20 18.09 -6.14
C ALA A 88 7.98 16.68 -5.56
N ALA A 89 6.94 15.96 -6.01
CA ALA A 89 6.66 14.60 -5.59
C ALA A 89 7.52 13.53 -6.29
N ILE A 90 8.20 13.86 -7.40
CA ILE A 90 8.99 12.89 -8.19
C ILE A 90 10.13 12.31 -7.35
N GLU A 91 11.07 13.16 -6.92
CA GLU A 91 12.30 12.70 -6.27
C GLU A 91 12.05 11.96 -4.95
N PRO A 92 11.15 12.41 -4.04
CA PRO A 92 10.79 11.64 -2.86
C PRO A 92 10.13 10.29 -3.16
N SER A 93 9.42 10.17 -4.30
CA SER A 93 8.80 8.90 -4.68
C SER A 93 9.84 7.90 -5.17
N ILE A 94 10.80 8.35 -5.98
CA ILE A 94 11.90 7.52 -6.48
C ILE A 94 12.82 7.10 -5.33
N ALA A 95 13.14 8.01 -4.41
CA ALA A 95 13.98 7.73 -3.24
C ALA A 95 13.42 6.63 -2.33
N ARG A 96 12.11 6.38 -2.37
CA ARG A 96 11.46 5.30 -1.59
C ARG A 96 11.55 3.92 -2.24
N LEU A 97 11.85 3.82 -3.55
CA LEU A 97 11.87 2.53 -4.25
C LEU A 97 12.71 1.45 -3.53
N PRO A 98 13.96 1.72 -3.11
CA PRO A 98 14.78 0.72 -2.42
C PRO A 98 14.25 0.32 -1.04
N LEU A 99 13.42 1.18 -0.40
CA LEU A 99 12.85 0.88 0.91
C LEU A 99 11.78 -0.20 0.82
N TYR A 100 11.12 -0.32 -0.33
CA TYR A 100 10.13 -1.38 -0.53
C TYR A 100 10.77 -2.75 -0.72
N ASP A 101 12.01 -2.85 -1.20
CA ASP A 101 12.72 -4.13 -1.35
C ASP A 101 12.95 -4.81 0.01
N GLN A 102 13.08 -4.02 1.08
CA GLN A 102 13.30 -4.49 2.45
C GLN A 102 12.02 -5.04 3.12
N GLN A 103 10.85 -4.84 2.50
CA GLN A 103 9.59 -5.28 3.09
C GLN A 103 9.30 -6.75 2.79
N ALA A 104 8.81 -7.49 3.77
CA ALA A 104 8.37 -8.87 3.62
C ALA A 104 6.99 -8.95 2.92
N THR A 105 6.96 -8.64 1.63
CA THR A 105 5.75 -8.61 0.79
C THR A 105 6.01 -9.27 -0.57
N ILE A 106 4.95 -9.70 -1.23
CA ILE A 106 5.02 -10.19 -2.61
C ILE A 106 5.26 -8.99 -3.53
N LYS A 107 6.33 -9.02 -4.31
CA LYS A 107 6.66 -7.93 -5.23
C LYS A 107 5.95 -8.14 -6.56
N LEU A 108 5.26 -7.10 -7.02
CA LEU A 108 4.69 -7.02 -8.35
C LEU A 108 5.30 -5.82 -9.08
N ASP A 109 6.20 -6.10 -10.01
CA ASP A 109 6.71 -5.08 -10.93
C ASP A 109 5.64 -4.72 -11.97
N THR A 110 5.31 -3.43 -12.01
CA THR A 110 4.29 -2.84 -12.87
C THR A 110 4.86 -2.03 -14.02
N THR A 111 6.18 -2.04 -14.22
CA THR A 111 6.89 -1.17 -15.17
C THR A 111 6.27 -1.22 -16.57
N GLU A 112 6.07 -2.44 -17.08
CA GLU A 112 5.55 -2.72 -18.43
C GLU A 112 4.08 -3.15 -18.42
N LEU A 113 3.40 -3.02 -17.28
CA LEU A 113 2.02 -3.49 -17.13
C LEU A 113 1.03 -2.35 -17.37
N THR A 114 -0.03 -2.68 -18.11
CA THR A 114 -1.27 -1.92 -18.06
C THR A 114 -2.00 -2.19 -16.76
N VAL A 115 -2.94 -1.32 -16.38
CA VAL A 115 -3.77 -1.53 -15.18
C VAL A 115 -4.48 -2.89 -15.22
N PRO A 116 -5.18 -3.30 -16.31
CA PRO A 116 -5.79 -4.63 -16.38
C PRO A 116 -4.78 -5.78 -16.22
N ALA A 117 -3.59 -5.66 -16.81
CA ALA A 117 -2.55 -6.69 -16.69
C ALA A 117 -2.02 -6.80 -15.25
N ALA A 118 -1.85 -5.67 -14.55
CA ALA A 118 -1.46 -5.64 -13.15
C ALA A 118 -2.53 -6.26 -12.25
N VAL A 119 -3.81 -5.96 -12.48
CA VAL A 119 -4.95 -6.57 -11.76
C VAL A 119 -4.99 -8.08 -11.96
N THR A 120 -4.86 -8.56 -13.20
CA THR A 120 -4.82 -10.00 -13.49
C THR A 120 -3.69 -10.70 -12.72
N LYS A 121 -2.49 -10.11 -12.69
CA LYS A 121 -1.37 -10.67 -11.92
C LYS A 121 -1.63 -10.63 -10.41
N MET A 122 -2.26 -9.57 -9.90
CA MET A 122 -2.64 -9.47 -8.49
C MET A 122 -3.64 -10.57 -8.10
N ILE A 123 -4.66 -10.83 -8.92
CA ILE A 123 -5.61 -11.93 -8.70
C ILE A 123 -4.90 -13.29 -8.71
N GLN A 124 -3.96 -13.51 -9.64
CA GLN A 124 -3.16 -14.74 -9.67
C GLN A 124 -2.32 -14.92 -8.40
N ILE A 125 -1.75 -13.83 -7.86
CA ILE A 125 -1.02 -13.85 -6.59
C ILE A 125 -1.97 -14.21 -5.45
N ILE A 126 -3.14 -13.58 -5.39
CA ILE A 126 -4.15 -13.81 -4.34
C ILE A 126 -4.61 -15.27 -4.34
N ASN A 127 -5.01 -15.81 -5.50
CA ASN A 127 -5.47 -17.19 -5.60
C ASN A 127 -4.38 -18.19 -5.19
N LYS A 128 -3.14 -18.01 -5.67
CA LYS A 128 -2.02 -18.87 -5.26
C LYS A 128 -1.72 -18.82 -3.78
N ALA A 129 -1.87 -17.64 -3.16
CA ALA A 129 -1.69 -17.51 -1.73
C ALA A 129 -2.82 -18.24 -0.99
N SER A 130 -4.06 -18.16 -1.46
CA SER A 130 -5.21 -18.86 -0.87
C SER A 130 -5.12 -20.39 -0.97
N ASP A 131 -4.51 -20.93 -2.02
CA ASP A 131 -4.38 -22.39 -2.26
C ASP A 131 -3.30 -23.09 -1.41
N LEU A 132 -2.56 -22.37 -0.56
CA LEU A 132 -1.45 -22.90 0.25
C LEU A 132 -1.87 -23.35 1.67
N ASP A 133 -3.18 -23.44 1.94
CA ASP A 133 -3.75 -24.01 3.17
C ASP A 133 -4.36 -25.40 2.92
#